data_AF-A0A6L3AXJ5-F1
#
_entry.id   AF-A0A6L3AXJ5-F1
#
_cell.length_a   1.000
_cell.length_b   1.000
_cell.length_c   1.000
_cell.angle_alpha   90.00
_cell.angle_beta   90.00
_cell.angle_gamma   90.00
#
_symmetry.space_group_name_H-M   'P 1'
#
loop_
_entity.id
_entity.type
_entity.pdbx_description
1 polymer ?
#
loop_
_entity_poly.entity_id
_entity_poly.type
_entity_poly.pdbx_seq_one_letter_code
_entity_poly.pdbx_strand_id
1 'polypeptide(L)'
;MSLFGALGSATAGLRAVQAQVKLVSDNVARADDPTRTRHTVSNVLDSNGFVLTSQYRREVDSALLSQVQDLTAREGSSATKSSYMQQLGDLLRTTSGKPQLNEYAEAFQTAWKAVETSPESEVAQYQLVQAADTFAREINRVSQGVEDMDREIQDDLGQSVGEVNRLLKEIESINNNIVSLQGYGSAGNEVADKRDGLIRELSTYVGVRTVPRPDGRVAVFTPTGLALVDSQAANLSYEGGNINLTVGNQVTNVNQHLKEGKVAALMNLRADGSTANPPQPASADPTNEVIRKLRSQLDAYAQMFTGSTKPGEPTSFRDAYDQAKTVPGEEGTQFFMGNDRFTIHVNENLLNNTKKLKSAAVKDVVTALSATGRTFQADGLKLEGASFSSITSNITGGWMSAAKTAMDKGSLDKDSRQILEERYHATTGVNIDEEIANLQQLQTSYAASARVMQVANTMFDALEAIVR
;
A
#
# COMPACT_ATOMS: atom_id res chain seq x y z
N MET A 1 -34.42 -28.31 51.51
CA MET A 1 -34.52 -27.04 50.75
C MET A 1 -35.43 -26.11 51.54
N SER A 2 -34.88 -25.16 52.31
CA SER A 2 -35.69 -24.16 53.01
C SER A 2 -36.27 -23.16 51.99
N LEU A 3 -37.41 -22.52 52.32
CA LEU A 3 -38.02 -21.48 51.47
C LEU A 3 -37.02 -20.35 51.14
N PHE A 4 -36.13 -20.04 52.09
CA PHE A 4 -35.02 -19.10 51.93
C PHE A 4 -33.99 -19.54 50.88
N GLY A 5 -33.68 -20.83 50.79
CA GLY A 5 -32.82 -21.36 49.73
C GLY A 5 -33.43 -21.22 48.34
N ALA A 6 -34.73 -21.48 48.20
CA ALA A 6 -35.45 -21.32 46.94
C ALA A 6 -35.52 -19.84 46.49
N LEU A 7 -35.73 -18.91 47.43
CA LEU A 7 -35.75 -17.47 47.15
C LEU A 7 -34.35 -16.93 46.78
N GLY A 8 -33.30 -17.44 47.44
CA GLY A 8 -31.91 -17.17 47.08
C GLY A 8 -31.55 -17.66 45.67
N SER A 9 -31.99 -18.86 45.28
CA SER A 9 -31.77 -19.39 43.93
C SER A 9 -32.55 -18.60 42.88
N ALA A 10 -33.80 -18.23 43.17
CA ALA A 10 -34.63 -17.45 42.25
C ALA A 10 -34.07 -16.05 42.01
N THR A 11 -33.59 -15.36 43.05
CA THR A 11 -32.95 -14.04 42.93
C THR A 11 -31.62 -14.09 42.19
N ALA A 12 -30.78 -15.10 42.46
CA ALA A 12 -29.53 -15.32 41.73
C ALA A 12 -29.77 -15.65 40.25
N GLY A 13 -30.75 -16.51 39.95
CA GLY A 13 -31.17 -16.83 38.59
C GLY A 13 -31.72 -15.61 37.84
N LEU A 14 -32.51 -14.76 38.50
CA LEU A 14 -33.06 -13.55 37.90
C LEU A 14 -31.96 -12.54 37.55
N ARG A 15 -30.97 -12.32 38.43
CA ARG A 15 -29.80 -11.48 38.14
C ARG A 15 -28.99 -12.01 36.96
N ALA A 16 -28.80 -13.33 36.89
CA ALA A 16 -28.09 -13.97 35.80
C ALA A 16 -28.81 -13.82 34.45
N VAL A 17 -30.14 -13.94 34.43
CA VAL A 17 -30.94 -13.69 33.22
C VAL A 17 -30.91 -12.22 32.84
N GLN A 18 -31.00 -11.28 33.81
CA GLN A 18 -30.87 -9.85 33.52
C GLN A 18 -29.53 -9.49 32.88
N ALA A 19 -28.42 -10.06 33.38
CA ALA A 19 -27.10 -9.88 32.79
C ALA A 19 -27.02 -10.40 31.35
N GLN A 20 -27.61 -11.57 31.09
CA GLN A 20 -27.69 -12.14 29.74
C GLN A 20 -28.56 -11.29 28.80
N VAL A 21 -29.75 -10.84 29.24
CA VAL A 21 -30.61 -9.96 28.44
C VAL A 21 -29.89 -8.67 28.08
N LYS A 22 -29.19 -8.06 29.04
CA LYS A 22 -28.39 -6.85 28.80
C LYS A 22 -27.31 -7.11 27.75
N LEU A 23 -26.53 -8.18 27.91
CA LEU A 23 -25.45 -8.51 26.97
C LEU A 23 -25.95 -8.76 25.55
N VAL A 24 -27.02 -9.53 25.41
CA VAL A 24 -27.62 -9.82 24.10
C VAL A 24 -28.16 -8.54 23.47
N SER A 25 -28.79 -7.67 24.26
CA SER A 25 -29.22 -6.35 23.78
C SER A 25 -28.03 -5.49 23.32
N ASP A 26 -26.91 -5.52 24.06
CA ASP A 26 -25.67 -4.81 23.72
C ASP A 26 -24.95 -5.43 22.50
N ASN A 27 -25.11 -6.73 22.23
CA ASN A 27 -24.66 -7.38 21.00
C ASN A 27 -25.51 -6.89 19.82
N VAL A 28 -26.84 -7.00 19.91
CA VAL A 28 -27.78 -6.58 18.85
C VAL A 28 -27.61 -5.10 18.51
N ALA A 29 -27.51 -4.23 19.52
CA ALA A 29 -27.37 -2.79 19.31
C ALA A 29 -26.06 -2.38 18.60
N ARG A 30 -25.06 -3.27 18.58
CA ARG A 30 -23.74 -3.02 17.97
C ARG A 30 -23.40 -4.04 16.88
N ALA A 31 -24.40 -4.76 16.36
CA ALA A 31 -24.17 -5.79 15.35
C ALA A 31 -23.57 -5.23 14.05
N ASP A 32 -23.83 -3.95 13.75
CA ASP A 32 -23.30 -3.25 12.57
C ASP A 32 -21.89 -2.67 12.77
N ASP A 33 -21.30 -2.75 13.96
CA ASP A 33 -19.94 -2.26 14.23
C ASP A 33 -18.89 -3.28 13.72
N PRO A 34 -18.03 -2.92 12.74
CA PRO A 34 -17.05 -3.85 12.15
C PRO A 34 -15.90 -4.25 13.10
N THR A 35 -15.82 -3.65 14.29
CA THR A 35 -14.86 -4.03 15.33
C THR A 35 -15.50 -4.91 16.41
N ARG A 36 -16.83 -5.03 16.41
CA ARG A 36 -17.59 -5.78 17.41
C ARG A 36 -17.43 -7.28 17.21
N THR A 37 -16.87 -7.93 18.21
CA THR A 37 -16.98 -9.40 18.37
C THR A 37 -18.23 -9.72 19.17
N ARG A 38 -18.80 -10.91 19.00
CA ARG A 38 -19.88 -11.41 19.86
C ARG A 38 -19.35 -11.57 21.28
N HIS A 39 -20.05 -11.01 22.26
CA HIS A 39 -19.72 -11.25 23.65
C HIS A 39 -20.66 -12.29 24.25
N THR A 40 -20.11 -13.16 25.09
CA THR A 40 -20.85 -14.17 25.85
C THR A 40 -20.70 -13.94 27.34
N VAL A 41 -21.63 -14.46 28.12
CA VAL A 41 -21.56 -14.46 29.57
C VAL A 41 -21.72 -15.88 30.08
N SER A 42 -20.81 -16.30 30.96
CA SER A 42 -20.89 -17.56 31.68
C SER A 42 -21.08 -17.29 33.16
N ASN A 43 -22.02 -18.01 33.77
CA ASN A 43 -22.30 -17.88 35.20
C ASN A 43 -21.44 -18.88 35.97
N VAL A 44 -20.69 -18.40 36.96
CA VAL A 44 -19.97 -19.25 37.91
C VAL A 44 -20.94 -19.61 39.03
N LEU A 45 -21.13 -20.91 39.26
CA LEU A 45 -21.97 -21.43 40.32
C LEU A 45 -21.13 -21.79 41.55
N ASP A 46 -21.67 -21.63 42.76
CA ASP A 46 -21.07 -22.19 43.97
C ASP A 46 -21.36 -23.70 44.10
N SER A 47 -20.81 -24.32 45.14
CA SER A 47 -21.01 -25.76 45.44
C SER A 47 -22.47 -26.15 45.73
N ASN A 48 -23.36 -25.17 45.92
CA ASN A 48 -24.78 -25.35 46.16
C ASN A 48 -25.64 -24.97 44.93
N GLY A 49 -25.02 -24.61 43.81
CA GLY A 49 -25.70 -24.25 42.56
C GLY A 49 -26.18 -22.79 42.49
N PHE A 50 -25.76 -21.90 43.39
CA PHE A 50 -26.07 -20.47 43.34
C PHE A 50 -25.11 -19.71 42.42
N VAL A 51 -25.63 -18.75 41.64
CA VAL A 51 -24.78 -17.89 40.79
C VAL A 51 -23.96 -16.94 41.66
N LEU A 52 -22.63 -17.08 41.62
CA LEU A 52 -21.67 -16.24 42.33
C LEU A 52 -21.31 -15.00 41.51
N THR A 53 -20.90 -15.19 40.26
CA THR A 53 -20.44 -14.12 39.36
C THR A 53 -20.73 -14.45 37.90
N SER A 54 -20.95 -13.41 37.10
CA SER A 54 -21.08 -13.52 35.64
C SER A 54 -19.76 -13.10 34.99
N GLN A 55 -19.11 -14.02 34.27
CA GLN A 55 -17.88 -13.76 33.52
C GLN A 55 -18.21 -13.45 32.06
N TYR A 56 -17.85 -12.25 31.61
CA TYR A 56 -18.01 -11.83 30.22
C TYR A 56 -16.79 -12.27 29.41
N ARG A 57 -17.02 -12.80 28.20
CA ARG A 57 -15.97 -13.20 27.26
C ARG A 57 -16.27 -12.66 25.87
N ARG A 58 -15.22 -12.55 25.06
CA ARG A 58 -15.29 -12.24 23.63
C ARG A 58 -15.13 -13.54 22.86
N GLU A 59 -15.96 -13.75 21.85
CA GLU A 59 -15.77 -14.84 20.90
C GLU A 59 -14.73 -14.38 19.87
N VAL A 60 -13.51 -14.88 19.97
CA VAL A 60 -12.40 -14.51 19.08
C VAL A 60 -11.68 -15.76 18.63
N ASP A 61 -11.56 -15.94 17.32
CA ASP A 61 -10.60 -16.86 16.72
C ASP A 61 -9.28 -16.10 16.51
N SER A 62 -8.30 -16.33 17.39
CA SER A 62 -7.01 -15.66 17.34
C SER A 62 -6.17 -16.05 16.13
N ALA A 63 -6.34 -17.28 15.60
CA ALA A 63 -5.61 -17.74 14.43
C ALA A 63 -6.15 -17.05 13.17
N LEU A 64 -7.48 -16.96 13.06
CA LEU A 64 -8.13 -16.27 11.96
C LEU A 64 -7.88 -14.75 12.02
N LEU A 65 -7.91 -14.14 13.22
CA LEU A 65 -7.55 -12.73 13.40
C LEU A 65 -6.12 -12.43 12.94
N SER A 66 -5.16 -13.30 13.29
CA SER A 66 -3.77 -13.16 12.83
C SER A 66 -3.67 -13.25 11.30
N GLN A 67 -4.43 -14.16 10.67
CA GLN A 67 -4.44 -14.26 9.20
C GLN A 67 -5.06 -13.01 8.56
N VAL A 68 -6.12 -12.44 9.14
CA VAL A 68 -6.73 -11.19 8.68
C VAL A 68 -5.72 -10.04 8.76
N GLN A 69 -4.96 -9.93 9.84
CA GLN A 69 -3.93 -8.89 10.01
C GLN A 69 -2.80 -9.05 8.99
N ASP A 70 -2.28 -10.27 8.81
CA ASP A 70 -1.23 -10.55 7.81
C ASP A 70 -1.71 -10.21 6.38
N LEU A 71 -2.94 -10.58 6.03
CA LEU A 71 -3.49 -10.31 4.71
C LEU A 71 -3.82 -8.83 4.51
N THR A 72 -4.22 -8.12 5.57
CA THR A 72 -4.44 -6.66 5.54
C THR A 72 -3.12 -5.92 5.29
N ALA A 73 -2.01 -6.35 5.89
CA ALA A 73 -0.69 -5.79 5.60
C ALA A 73 -0.23 -6.06 4.16
N ARG A 74 -0.48 -7.27 3.65
CA ARG A 74 -0.16 -7.63 2.26
C ARG A 74 -0.97 -6.82 1.25
N GLU A 75 -2.27 -6.68 1.49
CA GLU A 75 -3.15 -5.84 0.68
C GLU A 75 -2.73 -4.37 0.74
N GLY A 76 -2.40 -3.84 1.92
CA GLY A 76 -1.87 -2.49 2.07
C GLY A 76 -0.61 -2.26 1.22
N SER A 77 0.28 -3.26 1.12
CA SER A 77 1.43 -3.20 0.22
C SER A 77 1.05 -3.22 -1.26
N SER A 78 0.22 -4.18 -1.69
CA SER A 78 -0.11 -4.35 -3.11
C SER A 78 -1.04 -3.28 -3.65
N ALA A 79 -1.99 -2.79 -2.85
CA ALA A 79 -2.85 -1.65 -3.18
C ALA A 79 -2.01 -0.38 -3.39
N THR A 80 -1.04 -0.12 -2.51
CA THR A 80 -0.13 1.03 -2.65
C THR A 80 0.70 0.94 -3.92
N LYS A 81 1.30 -0.24 -4.19
CA LYS A 81 2.04 -0.47 -5.45
C LYS A 81 1.15 -0.30 -6.68
N SER A 82 -0.06 -0.87 -6.65
CA SER A 82 -1.04 -0.75 -7.73
C SER A 82 -1.36 0.72 -8.03
N SER A 83 -1.58 1.54 -7.00
CA SER A 83 -1.89 2.95 -7.18
C SER A 83 -0.77 3.73 -7.87
N TYR A 84 0.48 3.63 -7.39
CA TYR A 84 1.60 4.32 -8.04
C TYR A 84 1.95 3.75 -9.41
N MET A 85 1.79 2.44 -9.62
CA MET A 85 1.99 1.88 -10.95
C MET A 85 0.90 2.31 -11.94
N GLN A 86 -0.33 2.54 -11.46
CA GLN A 86 -1.38 3.15 -12.28
C GLN A 86 -1.01 4.57 -12.67
N GLN A 87 -0.56 5.39 -11.71
CA GLN A 87 -0.07 6.74 -11.99
C GLN A 87 1.07 6.73 -13.02
N LEU A 88 1.98 5.75 -12.94
CA LEU A 88 3.02 5.57 -13.96
C LEU A 88 2.43 5.24 -15.34
N GLY A 89 1.44 4.34 -15.41
CA GLY A 89 0.73 4.04 -16.66
C GLY A 89 0.06 5.28 -17.26
N ASP A 90 -0.58 6.09 -16.41
CA ASP A 90 -1.20 7.35 -16.80
C ASP A 90 -0.16 8.39 -17.24
N LEU A 91 1.00 8.44 -16.57
CA LEU A 91 2.12 9.30 -16.93
C LEU A 91 2.64 8.98 -18.32
N LEU A 92 2.74 7.70 -18.68
CA LEU A 92 3.19 7.28 -20.02
C LEU A 92 2.19 7.60 -21.12
N ARG A 93 0.90 7.77 -20.79
CA ARG A 93 -0.24 8.09 -21.66
C ARG A 93 -0.37 7.16 -22.85
N THR A 94 -1.52 6.52 -23.04
CA THR A 94 -1.74 5.69 -24.23
C THR A 94 -2.73 6.33 -25.19
N THR A 95 -2.36 6.41 -26.47
CA THR A 95 -3.28 6.67 -27.59
C THR A 95 -3.51 5.34 -28.29
N SER A 96 -4.76 4.86 -28.38
CA SER A 96 -5.06 3.55 -29.00
C SER A 96 -4.23 2.37 -28.45
N GLY A 97 -3.88 2.42 -27.16
CA GLY A 97 -3.05 1.39 -26.50
C GLY A 97 -1.54 1.50 -26.76
N LYS A 98 -1.06 2.54 -27.46
CA LYS A 98 0.37 2.83 -27.66
C LYS A 98 0.84 3.99 -26.78
N PRO A 99 1.94 3.86 -26.03
CA PRO A 99 2.53 4.96 -25.26
C PRO A 99 2.94 6.15 -26.14
N GLN A 100 2.69 7.38 -25.70
CA GLN A 100 2.95 8.59 -26.50
C GLN A 100 4.41 8.77 -26.91
N LEU A 101 5.34 8.41 -26.02
CA LEU A 101 6.78 8.44 -26.34
C LEU A 101 7.11 7.59 -27.58
N ASN A 102 6.42 6.45 -27.77
CA ASN A 102 6.61 5.59 -28.94
C ASN A 102 6.10 6.30 -30.20
N GLU A 103 4.94 6.95 -30.13
CA GLU A 103 4.35 7.69 -31.25
C GLU A 103 5.26 8.84 -31.70
N TYR A 104 5.81 9.60 -30.75
CA TYR A 104 6.74 10.70 -31.07
C TYR A 104 8.08 10.21 -31.58
N ALA A 105 8.60 9.08 -31.08
CA ALA A 105 9.80 8.45 -31.62
C ALA A 105 9.58 7.97 -33.07
N GLU A 106 8.43 7.35 -33.36
CA GLU A 106 8.04 6.92 -34.72
C GLU A 106 7.87 8.11 -35.66
N ALA A 107 7.23 9.19 -35.20
CA ALA A 107 7.05 10.42 -35.97
C ALA A 107 8.39 11.09 -36.29
N PHE A 108 9.31 11.16 -35.32
CA PHE A 108 10.66 11.68 -35.51
C PHE A 108 11.45 10.89 -36.57
N GLN A 109 11.43 9.56 -36.51
CA GLN A 109 12.08 8.71 -37.52
C GLN A 109 11.46 8.88 -38.90
N THR A 110 10.13 9.01 -38.97
CA THR A 110 9.41 9.22 -40.23
C THR A 110 9.75 10.56 -40.86
N ALA A 111 9.91 11.61 -40.05
CA ALA A 111 10.28 12.93 -40.54
C ALA A 111 11.70 12.95 -41.15
N TRP A 112 12.65 12.19 -40.60
CA TRP A 112 13.98 12.04 -41.21
C TRP A 112 13.91 11.36 -42.58
N LYS A 113 13.08 10.31 -42.72
CA LYS A 113 12.85 9.65 -44.01
C LYS A 113 12.19 10.59 -45.03
N ALA A 114 11.27 11.43 -44.59
CA ALA A 114 10.64 12.42 -45.46
C ALA A 114 11.68 13.43 -46.01
N VAL A 115 12.57 13.93 -45.14
CA VAL A 115 13.68 14.79 -45.56
C VAL A 115 14.67 14.06 -46.47
N GLU A 116 14.93 12.76 -46.26
CA GLU A 116 15.76 11.98 -47.18
C GLU A 116 15.15 11.88 -48.59
N THR A 117 13.83 11.73 -48.69
CA THR A 117 13.13 11.67 -49.98
C THR A 117 12.99 13.02 -50.69
N SER A 118 13.02 14.13 -49.95
CA SER A 118 12.90 15.48 -50.51
C SER A 118 13.75 16.48 -49.72
N PRO A 119 15.10 16.43 -49.83
CA PRO A 119 16.00 17.25 -49.01
C PRO A 119 15.85 18.75 -49.23
N GLU A 120 15.38 19.17 -50.40
CA GLU A 120 15.13 20.56 -50.78
C GLU A 120 13.87 21.16 -50.15
N SER A 121 12.99 20.35 -49.58
CA SER A 121 11.73 20.80 -48.98
C SER A 121 11.96 21.46 -47.62
N GLU A 122 11.92 22.80 -47.58
CA GLU A 122 12.00 23.55 -46.33
C GLU A 122 10.87 23.19 -45.35
N VAL A 123 9.69 22.83 -45.87
CA VAL A 123 8.56 22.36 -45.06
C VAL A 123 8.89 21.03 -44.39
N ALA A 124 9.50 20.08 -45.11
CA ALA A 124 9.89 18.79 -44.54
C ALA A 124 10.98 18.96 -43.47
N GLN A 125 11.97 19.83 -43.71
CA GLN A 125 13.01 20.16 -42.73
C GLN A 125 12.42 20.78 -41.46
N TYR A 126 11.49 21.74 -41.61
CA TYR A 126 10.80 22.34 -40.48
C TYR A 126 9.99 21.31 -39.68
N GLN A 127 9.20 20.46 -40.36
CA GLN A 127 8.43 19.41 -39.72
C GLN A 127 9.31 18.41 -38.96
N LEU A 128 10.50 18.10 -39.48
CA LEU A 128 11.48 17.27 -38.78
C LEU A 128 11.95 17.91 -37.48
N VAL A 129 12.34 19.19 -37.51
CA VAL A 129 12.76 19.91 -36.31
C VAL A 129 11.64 19.96 -35.26
N GLN A 130 10.39 20.17 -35.69
CA GLN A 130 9.23 20.16 -34.78
C GLN A 130 8.94 18.77 -34.20
N ALA A 131 9.06 17.70 -35.01
CA ALA A 131 8.89 16.33 -34.53
C ALA A 131 9.97 15.96 -33.51
N ALA A 132 11.22 16.39 -33.75
CA ALA A 132 12.33 16.21 -32.83
C ALA A 132 12.12 16.97 -31.51
N ASP A 133 11.63 18.21 -31.56
CA ASP A 133 11.34 19.01 -30.37
C ASP A 133 10.24 18.37 -29.52
N THR A 134 9.17 17.94 -30.16
CA THR A 134 8.06 17.24 -29.50
C THR A 134 8.54 15.97 -28.81
N PHE A 135 9.39 15.18 -29.50
CA PHE A 135 10.00 13.98 -28.94
C PHE A 135 10.88 14.27 -27.72
N ALA A 136 11.78 15.26 -27.80
CA ALA A 136 12.65 15.64 -26.68
C ALA A 136 11.85 16.16 -25.48
N ARG A 137 10.84 17.01 -25.71
CA ARG A 137 9.94 17.50 -24.67
C ARG A 137 9.18 16.37 -23.97
N GLU A 138 8.79 15.33 -24.70
CA GLU A 138 8.13 14.17 -24.08
C GLU A 138 9.06 13.42 -23.14
N ILE A 139 10.34 13.25 -23.50
CA ILE A 139 11.35 12.68 -22.59
C ILE A 139 11.45 13.54 -21.32
N ASN A 140 11.54 14.87 -21.46
CA ASN A 140 11.60 15.77 -20.30
C ASN A 140 10.32 15.70 -19.44
N ARG A 141 9.14 15.65 -20.08
CA ARG A 141 7.85 15.57 -19.38
C ARG A 141 7.72 14.29 -18.57
N VAL A 142 8.01 13.14 -19.17
CA VAL A 142 7.99 11.85 -18.48
C VAL A 142 9.02 11.87 -17.34
N SER A 143 10.21 12.40 -17.59
CA SER A 143 11.26 12.53 -16.56
C SER A 143 10.82 13.38 -15.38
N GLN A 144 10.20 14.53 -15.63
CA GLN A 144 9.66 15.40 -14.57
C GLN A 144 8.55 14.69 -13.79
N GLY A 145 7.65 13.98 -14.49
CA GLY A 145 6.60 13.21 -13.85
C GLY A 145 7.12 12.10 -12.93
N VAL A 146 8.26 11.47 -13.25
CA VAL A 146 8.92 10.51 -12.36
C VAL A 146 9.43 11.19 -11.08
N GLU A 147 9.97 12.41 -11.17
CA GLU A 147 10.41 13.19 -10.00
C GLU A 147 9.24 13.67 -9.15
N ASP A 148 8.12 14.05 -9.78
CA ASP A 148 6.91 14.44 -9.07
C ASP A 148 6.30 13.24 -8.32
N MET A 149 6.26 12.08 -8.96
CA MET A 149 5.86 10.82 -8.32
C MET A 149 6.81 10.48 -7.15
N ASP A 150 8.12 10.65 -7.30
CA ASP A 150 9.08 10.42 -6.21
C ASP A 150 8.82 11.31 -4.99
N ARG A 151 8.50 12.59 -5.21
CA ARG A 151 8.11 13.53 -4.14
C ARG A 151 6.80 13.12 -3.48
N GLU A 152 5.80 12.73 -4.26
CA GLU A 152 4.52 12.26 -3.73
C GLU A 152 4.71 11.04 -2.83
N ILE A 153 5.51 10.04 -3.25
CA ILE A 153 5.80 8.88 -2.40
C ILE A 153 6.52 9.34 -1.11
N GLN A 154 7.36 10.37 -1.14
CA GLN A 154 8.09 10.86 0.05
C GLN A 154 7.12 11.48 1.06
N ASP A 155 6.20 12.31 0.59
CA ASP A 155 5.16 12.91 1.41
C ASP A 155 4.23 11.82 1.99
N ASP A 156 3.82 10.86 1.16
CA ASP A 156 3.01 9.71 1.57
C ASP A 156 3.70 8.86 2.64
N LEU A 157 5.02 8.72 2.57
CA LEU A 157 5.79 8.02 3.60
C LEU A 157 5.80 8.79 4.91
N GLY A 158 6.03 10.10 4.87
CA GLY A 158 5.95 10.96 6.05
C GLY A 158 4.59 10.90 6.73
N GLN A 159 3.51 11.00 5.95
CA GLN A 159 2.14 10.89 6.44
C GLN A 159 1.84 9.49 7.01
N SER A 160 2.23 8.43 6.30
CA SER A 160 2.03 7.04 6.75
C SER A 160 2.76 6.76 8.07
N VAL A 161 3.98 7.27 8.25
CA VAL A 161 4.71 7.14 9.52
C VAL A 161 4.03 7.96 10.63
N GLY A 162 3.54 9.17 10.32
CA GLY A 162 2.73 9.95 11.25
C GLY A 162 1.49 9.21 11.73
N GLU A 163 0.80 8.54 10.82
CA GLU A 163 -0.40 7.77 11.11
C GLU A 163 -0.12 6.49 11.92
N VAL A 164 0.96 5.78 11.58
CA VAL A 164 1.47 4.68 12.42
C VAL A 164 1.69 5.17 13.85
N ASN A 165 2.40 6.28 14.06
CA ASN A 165 2.62 6.81 15.41
C ASN A 165 1.32 7.17 16.14
N ARG A 166 0.32 7.73 15.44
CA ARG A 166 -1.01 8.01 16.02
C ARG A 166 -1.65 6.73 16.53
N LEU A 167 -1.73 5.70 15.67
CA LEU A 167 -2.32 4.40 16.00
C LEU A 167 -1.58 3.71 17.16
N LEU A 168 -0.25 3.74 17.16
CA LEU A 168 0.55 3.16 18.24
C LEU A 168 0.23 3.82 19.61
N LYS A 169 0.09 5.15 19.65
CA LYS A 169 -0.27 5.90 20.88
C LYS A 169 -1.69 5.58 21.34
N GLU A 170 -2.64 5.44 20.42
CA GLU A 170 -4.01 5.06 20.77
C GLU A 170 -4.07 3.63 21.32
N ILE A 171 -3.34 2.69 20.71
CA ILE A 171 -3.21 1.32 21.22
C ILE A 171 -2.58 1.30 22.61
N GLU A 172 -1.53 2.09 22.85
CA GLU A 172 -0.94 2.25 24.19
C GLU A 172 -1.96 2.76 25.22
N SER A 173 -2.70 3.82 24.89
CA SER A 173 -3.74 4.37 25.77
C SER A 173 -4.83 3.33 26.07
N ILE A 174 -5.26 2.58 25.07
CA ILE A 174 -6.27 1.53 25.20
C ILE A 174 -5.74 0.37 26.07
N ASN A 175 -4.49 -0.04 25.89
CA ASN A 175 -3.85 -1.03 26.76
C ASN A 175 -3.84 -0.59 28.23
N ASN A 176 -3.53 0.67 28.51
CA ASN A 176 -3.56 1.22 29.87
C ASN A 176 -4.99 1.22 30.46
N ASN A 177 -6.00 1.55 29.65
CA ASN A 177 -7.40 1.49 30.05
C ASN A 177 -7.85 0.06 30.38
N ILE A 178 -7.42 -0.95 29.60
CA ILE A 178 -7.76 -2.36 29.86
C ILE A 178 -7.29 -2.81 31.26
N VAL A 179 -6.08 -2.40 31.66
CA VAL A 179 -5.54 -2.72 33.00
C VAL A 179 -6.44 -2.12 34.09
N SER A 180 -6.90 -0.88 33.92
CA SER A 180 -7.80 -0.22 34.88
C SER A 180 -9.21 -0.84 34.97
N LEU A 181 -9.63 -1.55 33.91
CA LEU A 181 -10.95 -2.19 33.81
C LEU A 181 -10.93 -3.68 34.17
N GLN A 182 -9.79 -4.22 34.63
CA GLN A 182 -9.71 -5.60 35.12
C GLN A 182 -10.70 -5.81 36.28
N GLY A 183 -11.74 -6.60 36.04
CA GLY A 183 -12.84 -6.86 36.97
C GLY A 183 -14.22 -6.33 36.53
N TYR A 184 -14.27 -5.37 35.60
CA TYR A 184 -15.49 -4.84 35.00
C TYR A 184 -15.75 -5.48 33.62
N GLY A 185 -15.99 -6.80 33.63
CA GLY A 185 -15.83 -7.69 32.46
C GLY A 185 -16.36 -7.19 31.11
N SER A 186 -17.57 -6.63 31.04
CA SER A 186 -18.14 -6.12 29.78
C SER A 186 -17.43 -4.86 29.25
N ALA A 187 -17.07 -3.91 30.13
CA ALA A 187 -16.37 -2.69 29.73
C ALA A 187 -14.94 -2.98 29.22
N GLY A 188 -14.25 -3.94 29.83
CA GLY A 188 -12.94 -4.40 29.36
C GLY A 188 -13.01 -5.01 27.95
N ASN A 189 -14.06 -5.77 27.65
CA ASN A 189 -14.25 -6.40 26.35
C ASN A 189 -14.54 -5.37 25.23
N GLU A 190 -15.33 -4.34 25.50
CA GLU A 190 -15.59 -3.26 24.54
C GLU A 190 -14.30 -2.50 24.19
N VAL A 191 -13.45 -2.23 25.18
CA VAL A 191 -12.16 -1.56 24.97
C VAL A 191 -11.19 -2.47 24.20
N ALA A 192 -11.25 -3.78 24.43
CA ALA A 192 -10.46 -4.74 23.67
C ALA A 192 -10.91 -4.89 22.21
N ASP A 193 -12.22 -4.80 21.92
CA ASP A 193 -12.73 -4.73 20.53
C ASP A 193 -12.16 -3.51 19.80
N LYS A 194 -12.18 -2.33 20.43
CA LYS A 194 -11.58 -1.10 19.88
C LYS A 194 -10.08 -1.25 19.62
N ARG A 195 -9.35 -1.85 20.57
CA ARG A 195 -7.91 -2.13 20.40
C ARG A 195 -7.66 -2.96 19.14
N ASP A 196 -8.43 -4.03 18.97
CA ASP A 196 -8.22 -4.96 17.87
C ASP A 196 -8.59 -4.31 16.52
N GLY A 197 -9.56 -3.38 16.52
CA GLY A 197 -9.83 -2.48 15.39
C GLY A 197 -8.65 -1.57 15.04
N LEU A 198 -8.04 -0.90 16.03
CA LEU A 198 -6.86 -0.05 15.83
C LEU A 198 -5.65 -0.87 15.34
N ILE A 199 -5.46 -2.09 15.84
CA ILE A 199 -4.40 -2.99 15.37
C ILE A 199 -4.65 -3.41 13.91
N ARG A 200 -5.91 -3.64 13.52
CA ARG A 200 -6.27 -3.94 12.13
C ARG A 200 -5.99 -2.73 11.22
N GLU A 201 -6.34 -1.53 11.63
CA GLU A 201 -6.01 -0.30 10.90
C GLU A 201 -4.48 -0.10 10.80
N LEU A 202 -3.75 -0.33 11.88
CA LEU A 202 -2.28 -0.31 11.88
C LEU A 202 -1.70 -1.33 10.89
N SER A 203 -2.33 -2.51 10.78
CA SER A 203 -1.88 -3.57 9.87
C SER A 203 -1.92 -3.15 8.40
N THR A 204 -2.78 -2.20 8.00
CA THR A 204 -2.77 -1.62 6.65
C THR A 204 -1.44 -0.90 6.35
N TYR A 205 -0.83 -0.28 7.36
CA TYR A 205 0.39 0.52 7.18
C TYR A 205 1.67 -0.29 7.35
N VAL A 206 1.69 -1.21 8.31
CA VAL A 206 2.85 -2.03 8.66
C VAL A 206 2.42 -3.45 9.01
N GLY A 207 3.21 -4.45 8.63
CA GLY A 207 3.01 -5.81 9.13
C GLY A 207 3.11 -5.86 10.66
N VAL A 208 2.15 -6.52 11.32
CA VAL A 208 2.07 -6.63 12.79
C VAL A 208 1.88 -8.06 13.26
N ARG A 209 2.32 -8.33 14.49
CA ARG A 209 2.03 -9.54 15.26
C ARG A 209 1.71 -9.15 16.70
N THR A 210 0.66 -9.75 17.24
CA THR A 210 0.18 -9.45 18.59
C THR A 210 0.53 -10.56 19.57
N VAL A 211 0.97 -10.19 20.77
CA VAL A 211 1.24 -11.11 21.87
C VAL A 211 0.44 -10.69 23.10
N PRO A 212 -0.51 -11.52 23.60
CA PRO A 212 -1.27 -11.19 24.79
C PRO A 212 -0.41 -11.22 26.05
N ARG A 213 -0.72 -10.35 27.00
CA ARG A 213 -0.09 -10.27 28.32
C ARG A 213 -1.06 -10.75 29.42
N PRO A 214 -0.58 -11.27 30.56
CA PRO A 214 -1.44 -11.72 31.66
C PRO A 214 -2.34 -10.61 32.25
N ASP A 215 -1.93 -9.35 32.10
CA ASP A 215 -2.68 -8.18 32.55
C ASP A 215 -3.75 -7.70 31.53
N GLY A 216 -4.01 -8.48 30.47
CA GLY A 216 -5.00 -8.17 29.44
C GLY A 216 -4.51 -7.22 28.34
N ARG A 217 -3.32 -6.63 28.49
CA ARG A 217 -2.68 -5.85 27.42
C ARG A 217 -2.29 -6.76 26.26
N VAL A 218 -2.06 -6.14 25.10
CA VAL A 218 -1.45 -6.80 23.95
C VAL A 218 -0.21 -6.02 23.55
N ALA A 219 0.91 -6.73 23.46
CA ALA A 219 2.13 -6.21 22.85
C ALA A 219 2.06 -6.41 21.33
N VAL A 220 2.50 -5.41 20.58
CA VAL A 220 2.48 -5.37 19.12
C VAL A 220 3.91 -5.30 18.62
N PHE A 221 4.28 -6.23 17.75
CA PHE A 221 5.60 -6.31 17.12
C PHE A 221 5.46 -6.32 15.61
N THR A 222 6.52 -5.97 14.89
CA THR A 222 6.62 -6.37 13.47
C THR A 222 6.87 -7.88 13.37
N PRO A 223 6.59 -8.53 12.22
CA PRO A 223 6.92 -9.94 12.00
C PRO A 223 8.39 -10.29 12.20
N THR A 224 9.28 -9.30 12.10
CA THR A 224 10.74 -9.45 12.29
C THR A 224 11.18 -9.25 13.75
N GLY A 225 10.26 -8.93 14.66
CA GLY A 225 10.51 -8.82 16.09
C GLY A 225 10.75 -7.40 16.63
N LEU A 226 10.62 -6.36 15.80
CA LEU A 226 10.70 -4.97 16.29
C LEU A 226 9.48 -4.66 17.16
N ALA A 227 9.68 -4.22 18.40
CA ALA A 227 8.59 -3.78 19.27
C ALA A 227 7.99 -2.46 18.77
N LEU A 228 6.67 -2.45 18.53
CA LEU A 228 5.91 -1.27 18.14
C LEU A 228 5.08 -0.72 19.30
N VAL A 229 4.48 -1.62 20.10
CA VAL A 229 3.86 -1.27 21.40
C VAL A 229 4.17 -2.40 22.38
N ASP A 230 4.74 -2.08 23.53
CA ASP A 230 4.80 -3.02 24.66
C ASP A 230 4.47 -2.29 25.96
N SER A 231 5.47 -1.69 26.61
CA SER A 231 5.25 -0.76 27.73
C SER A 231 4.91 0.66 27.25
N GLN A 232 5.44 1.07 26.10
CA GLN A 232 5.24 2.38 25.48
C GLN A 232 5.08 2.19 23.96
N ALA A 233 4.40 3.13 23.30
CA ALA A 233 4.39 3.21 21.85
C ALA A 233 5.77 3.58 21.30
N ALA A 234 6.17 2.93 20.21
CA ALA A 234 7.35 3.30 19.45
C ALA A 234 7.19 4.70 18.85
N ASN A 235 8.28 5.46 18.79
CA ASN A 235 8.32 6.77 18.16
C ASN A 235 9.16 6.69 16.88
N LEU A 236 8.47 6.64 15.74
CA LEU A 236 9.08 6.53 14.43
C LEU A 236 9.19 7.92 13.76
N SER A 237 10.29 8.18 13.06
CA SER A 237 10.42 9.35 12.19
C SER A 237 10.84 8.91 10.79
N TYR A 238 10.48 9.70 9.79
CA TYR A 238 10.92 9.52 8.41
C TYR A 238 11.85 10.67 8.02
N GLU A 239 13.13 10.36 7.80
CA GLU A 239 14.16 11.35 7.45
C GLU A 239 15.14 10.77 6.43
N GLY A 240 15.33 11.47 5.30
CA GLY A 240 16.35 11.11 4.30
C GLY A 240 16.23 9.69 3.74
N GLY A 241 15.01 9.20 3.48
CA GLY A 241 14.78 7.84 2.99
C GLY A 241 14.78 6.75 4.09
N ASN A 242 15.02 7.13 5.34
CA ASN A 242 15.12 6.21 6.46
C ASN A 242 13.95 6.39 7.43
N ILE A 243 13.37 5.27 7.85
CA ILE A 243 12.48 5.22 8.99
C ILE A 243 13.33 4.90 10.21
N ASN A 244 13.34 5.82 11.16
CA ASN A 244 14.15 5.74 12.35
C ASN A 244 13.27 5.56 13.58
N LEU A 245 13.67 4.66 14.48
CA LEU A 245 13.11 4.54 15.81
C LEU A 245 13.93 5.39 16.78
N THR A 246 13.25 6.23 17.57
CA THR A 246 13.87 7.01 18.64
C THR A 246 13.57 6.38 20.00
N VAL A 247 14.62 6.02 20.75
CA VAL A 247 14.53 5.54 22.14
C VAL A 247 15.46 6.37 23.02
N GLY A 248 14.90 7.26 23.84
CA GLY A 248 15.68 8.25 24.59
C GLY A 248 16.46 9.14 23.64
N ASN A 249 17.80 9.09 23.70
CA ASN A 249 18.71 9.85 22.82
C ASN A 249 19.25 9.01 21.64
N GLN A 250 18.85 7.74 21.51
CA GLN A 250 19.30 6.86 20.45
C GLN A 250 18.33 6.87 19.27
N VAL A 251 18.87 7.00 18.06
CA VAL A 251 18.12 6.99 16.80
C VAL A 251 18.66 5.84 15.95
N THR A 252 17.81 4.87 15.61
CA THR A 252 18.21 3.66 14.89
C THR A 252 17.36 3.48 13.64
N ASN A 253 18.00 3.24 12.50
CA ASN A 253 17.30 2.88 11.27
C ASN A 253 16.60 1.52 11.43
N VAL A 254 15.31 1.46 11.12
CA VAL A 254 14.48 0.25 11.25
C VAL A 254 13.87 -0.21 9.94
N ASN A 255 14.37 0.26 8.79
CA ASN A 255 13.84 -0.07 7.46
C ASN A 255 13.73 -1.59 7.24
N GLN A 256 14.71 -2.36 7.73
CA GLN A 256 14.74 -3.81 7.61
C GLN A 256 13.61 -4.53 8.35
N HIS A 257 12.95 -3.88 9.30
CA HIS A 257 11.88 -4.48 10.10
C HIS A 257 10.48 -4.25 9.50
N LEU A 258 10.37 -3.34 8.53
CA LEU A 258 9.13 -2.91 7.90
C LEU A 258 9.03 -3.55 6.51
N LYS A 259 8.55 -4.80 6.47
CA LYS A 259 8.57 -5.64 5.25
C LYS A 259 7.22 -5.78 4.54
N GLU A 260 6.12 -5.44 5.21
CA GLU A 260 4.75 -5.49 4.68
C GLU A 260 3.99 -4.24 5.12
N GLY A 261 2.83 -3.98 4.51
CA GLY A 261 2.02 -2.77 4.68
C GLY A 261 2.34 -1.66 3.67
N LYS A 262 1.55 -0.58 3.71
CA LYS A 262 1.73 0.62 2.86
C LYS A 262 3.15 1.19 2.97
N VAL A 263 3.71 1.30 4.18
CA VAL A 263 5.05 1.86 4.42
C VAL A 263 6.12 1.08 3.66
N ALA A 264 6.10 -0.25 3.75
CA ALA A 264 7.06 -1.10 3.06
C ALA A 264 6.94 -0.97 1.53
N ALA A 265 5.73 -0.86 0.99
CA ALA A 265 5.52 -0.66 -0.44
C ALA A 265 6.10 0.67 -0.94
N LEU A 266 5.83 1.77 -0.25
CA LEU A 266 6.39 3.08 -0.59
C LEU A 266 7.93 3.09 -0.55
N MET A 267 8.51 2.44 0.48
CA MET A 267 9.97 2.29 0.56
C MET A 267 10.52 1.46 -0.59
N ASN A 268 9.85 0.36 -0.96
CA ASN A 268 10.27 -0.50 -2.06
C ASN A 268 10.20 0.22 -3.42
N LEU A 269 9.21 1.09 -3.64
CA LEU A 269 9.10 1.87 -4.88
C LEU A 269 10.29 2.83 -5.07
N ARG A 270 10.78 3.42 -3.98
CA ARG A 270 11.92 4.34 -3.96
C ARG A 270 13.28 3.73 -3.66
N ALA A 271 13.32 2.45 -3.29
CA ALA A 271 14.56 1.81 -2.88
C ALA A 271 15.66 2.05 -3.92
N ASP A 272 16.82 2.48 -3.45
CA ASP A 272 17.96 2.77 -4.30
C ASP A 272 19.24 2.28 -3.63
N GLY A 273 19.78 1.18 -4.15
CA GLY A 273 21.05 0.61 -3.74
C GLY A 273 22.22 1.04 -4.61
N SER A 274 22.03 1.92 -5.59
CA SER A 274 23.08 2.34 -6.54
C SER A 274 24.22 3.09 -5.87
N THR A 275 23.95 3.80 -4.78
CA THR A 275 24.94 4.54 -3.98
C THR A 275 25.46 3.75 -2.78
N ALA A 276 25.02 2.50 -2.59
CA ALA A 276 25.55 1.64 -1.54
C ALA A 276 27.03 1.29 -1.80
N ASN A 277 27.73 0.83 -0.78
CA ASN A 277 29.12 0.38 -0.90
C ASN A 277 29.25 -1.10 -0.47
N PRO A 278 29.37 -2.06 -1.42
CA PRO A 278 29.37 -1.86 -2.88
C PRO A 278 27.96 -1.55 -3.44
N PRO A 279 27.86 -0.95 -4.64
CA PRO A 279 26.57 -0.71 -5.30
C PRO A 279 25.79 -2.01 -5.46
N GLN A 280 24.51 -1.98 -5.11
CA GLN A 280 23.64 -3.15 -5.21
C GLN A 280 22.99 -3.22 -6.59
N PRO A 281 22.93 -4.42 -7.21
CA PRO A 281 22.20 -4.60 -8.46
C PRO A 281 20.72 -4.31 -8.24
N ALA A 282 20.08 -3.68 -9.23
CA ALA A 282 18.65 -3.43 -9.18
C ALA A 282 17.84 -4.75 -9.12
N SER A 283 16.77 -4.76 -8.34
CA SER A 283 15.87 -5.89 -8.20
C SER A 283 15.32 -6.38 -9.54
N ALA A 284 15.17 -7.70 -9.70
CA ALA A 284 14.51 -8.29 -10.86
C ALA A 284 12.97 -8.11 -10.85
N ASP A 285 12.37 -7.82 -9.70
CA ASP A 285 10.94 -7.53 -9.60
C ASP A 285 10.66 -6.14 -10.19
N PRO A 286 9.86 -6.02 -11.26
CA PRO A 286 9.61 -4.74 -11.91
C PRO A 286 8.82 -3.75 -11.03
N THR A 287 8.19 -4.22 -9.95
CA THR A 287 7.43 -3.39 -8.99
C THR A 287 8.27 -2.91 -7.80
N ASN A 288 9.57 -3.20 -7.78
CA ASN A 288 10.54 -2.71 -6.80
C ASN A 288 11.57 -1.79 -7.49
N GLU A 289 12.10 -0.83 -6.73
CA GLU A 289 13.09 0.16 -7.20
C GLU A 289 12.62 0.90 -8.46
N VAL A 290 11.31 1.19 -8.51
CA VAL A 290 10.65 1.73 -9.72
C VAL A 290 11.23 3.09 -10.09
N ILE A 291 11.39 3.99 -9.12
CA ILE A 291 11.95 5.32 -9.38
C ILE A 291 13.38 5.22 -9.90
N ARG A 292 14.24 4.41 -9.27
CA ARG A 292 15.63 4.17 -9.69
C ARG A 292 15.69 3.67 -11.14
N LYS A 293 14.91 2.64 -11.46
CA LYS A 293 14.89 2.03 -12.79
C LYS A 293 14.36 2.99 -13.86
N LEU A 294 13.29 3.74 -13.56
CA LEU A 294 12.77 4.76 -14.48
C LEU A 294 13.81 5.84 -14.78
N ARG A 295 14.45 6.39 -13.74
CA ARG A 295 15.54 7.37 -13.89
C ARG A 295 16.67 6.81 -14.76
N SER A 296 17.17 5.62 -14.43
CA SER A 296 18.25 4.96 -15.18
C SER A 296 17.88 4.71 -16.65
N GLN A 297 16.66 4.22 -16.92
CA GLN A 297 16.21 3.94 -18.28
C GLN A 297 16.01 5.21 -19.11
N LEU A 298 15.44 6.28 -18.52
CA LEU A 298 15.27 7.57 -19.20
C LEU A 298 16.60 8.28 -19.45
N ASP A 299 17.54 8.22 -18.49
CA ASP A 299 18.89 8.76 -18.67
C ASP A 299 19.64 8.03 -19.79
N ALA A 300 19.63 6.70 -19.76
CA ALA A 300 20.25 5.89 -20.80
C ALA A 300 19.59 6.15 -22.17
N TYR A 301 18.27 6.33 -22.22
CA TYR A 301 17.53 6.62 -23.45
C TYR A 301 17.86 8.00 -24.02
N ALA A 302 17.88 9.05 -23.19
CA ALA A 302 18.29 10.39 -23.62
C ALA A 302 19.73 10.41 -24.13
N GLN A 303 20.64 9.72 -23.45
CA GLN A 303 22.04 9.58 -23.86
C GLN A 303 22.23 8.87 -25.20
N MET A 304 21.25 8.11 -25.70
CA MET A 304 21.37 7.52 -27.05
C MET A 304 21.36 8.55 -28.17
N PHE A 305 20.78 9.73 -27.92
CA PHE A 305 20.67 10.80 -28.91
C PHE A 305 21.78 11.86 -28.77
N THR A 306 22.41 11.95 -27.60
CA THR A 306 23.46 12.95 -27.30
C THR A 306 24.84 12.32 -27.05
N GLY A 307 24.92 11.01 -26.89
CA GLY A 307 26.15 10.25 -26.68
C GLY A 307 26.82 9.83 -27.99
N SER A 308 28.14 9.58 -27.93
CA SER A 308 28.92 9.09 -29.05
C SER A 308 28.72 7.58 -29.30
N THR A 309 29.17 7.12 -30.46
CA THR A 309 29.13 5.71 -30.88
C THR A 309 29.97 4.86 -29.93
N LYS A 310 29.39 3.77 -29.44
CA LYS A 310 30.10 2.79 -28.63
C LYS A 310 30.91 1.85 -29.54
N PRO A 311 32.09 1.38 -29.09
CA PRO A 311 32.88 0.43 -29.86
C PRO A 311 32.08 -0.83 -30.24
N GLY A 312 32.08 -1.19 -31.53
CA GLY A 312 31.37 -2.36 -32.05
C GLY A 312 29.87 -2.15 -32.30
N GLU A 313 29.32 -0.98 -32.01
CA GLU A 313 27.92 -0.65 -32.31
C GLU A 313 27.77 0.15 -33.62
N PRO A 314 26.57 0.16 -34.23
CA PRO A 314 26.26 1.08 -35.32
C PRO A 314 26.44 2.55 -34.92
N THR A 315 26.76 3.43 -35.87
CA THR A 315 26.95 4.88 -35.65
C THR A 315 25.81 5.47 -34.84
N SER A 316 26.11 6.19 -33.75
CA SER A 316 25.11 6.88 -32.93
C SER A 316 24.39 7.97 -33.73
N PHE A 317 23.22 8.41 -33.25
CA PHE A 317 22.51 9.54 -33.85
C PHE A 317 23.39 10.80 -33.88
N ARG A 318 24.05 11.10 -32.75
CA ARG A 318 24.93 12.25 -32.63
C ARG A 318 26.07 12.20 -33.64
N ASP A 319 26.80 11.10 -33.71
CA ASP A 319 27.94 11.01 -34.62
C ASP A 319 27.52 11.06 -36.08
N ALA A 320 26.38 10.43 -36.42
CA ALA A 320 25.83 10.50 -37.77
C ALA A 320 25.53 11.95 -38.19
N TYR A 321 25.09 12.80 -37.27
CA TYR A 321 24.86 14.22 -37.54
C TYR A 321 26.16 15.04 -37.48
N ASP A 322 26.92 14.92 -36.39
CA ASP A 322 28.07 15.78 -36.07
C ASP A 322 29.23 15.57 -37.05
N GLN A 323 29.49 14.34 -37.47
CA GLN A 323 30.64 14.00 -38.32
C GLN A 323 30.39 14.27 -39.82
N ALA A 324 29.13 14.49 -40.21
CA ALA A 324 28.80 14.82 -41.59
C ALA A 324 29.35 16.21 -41.98
N LYS A 325 29.65 16.37 -43.27
CA LYS A 325 30.16 17.64 -43.83
C LYS A 325 29.13 18.75 -43.66
N THR A 326 29.60 19.94 -43.25
CA THR A 326 28.77 21.13 -43.09
C THR A 326 29.06 22.12 -44.20
N VAL A 327 28.03 22.75 -44.77
CA VAL A 327 28.19 23.89 -45.70
C VAL A 327 27.78 25.23 -45.04
N PRO A 328 28.22 26.38 -45.57
CA PRO A 328 27.86 27.68 -45.00
C PRO A 328 26.34 27.87 -44.86
N GLY A 329 25.88 28.23 -43.66
CA GLY A 329 24.46 28.43 -43.34
C GLY A 329 23.78 27.24 -42.66
N GLU A 330 24.41 26.07 -42.63
CA GLU A 330 23.93 24.91 -41.87
C GLU A 330 24.42 24.93 -40.41
N GLU A 331 23.72 24.20 -39.54
CA GLU A 331 24.17 23.93 -38.18
C GLU A 331 25.26 22.85 -38.17
N GLY A 332 26.41 23.18 -37.58
CA GLY A 332 27.63 22.39 -37.71
C GLY A 332 27.67 21.15 -36.82
N THR A 333 27.11 21.21 -35.62
CA THR A 333 27.13 20.09 -34.66
C THR A 333 25.93 20.17 -33.71
N GLN A 334 25.69 19.09 -32.96
CA GLN A 334 24.74 19.00 -31.87
C GLN A 334 23.31 19.26 -32.33
N PHE A 335 22.73 18.35 -33.12
CA PHE A 335 21.30 18.43 -33.44
C PHE A 335 20.44 18.44 -32.17
N PHE A 336 20.74 17.53 -31.24
CA PHE A 336 20.27 17.59 -29.86
C PHE A 336 21.35 18.16 -28.94
N MET A 337 20.94 19.03 -28.03
CA MET A 337 21.72 19.59 -26.94
C MET A 337 21.22 19.01 -25.61
N GLY A 338 21.95 19.28 -24.52
CA GLY A 338 21.71 18.66 -23.22
C GLY A 338 22.51 17.38 -23.01
N ASN A 339 22.57 16.91 -21.77
CA ASN A 339 23.37 15.75 -21.37
C ASN A 339 22.57 14.70 -20.58
N ASP A 340 21.30 14.95 -20.30
CA ASP A 340 20.44 14.08 -19.50
C ASP A 340 18.97 14.13 -19.92
N ARG A 341 18.15 13.37 -19.20
CA ARG A 341 16.70 13.25 -19.43
C ARG A 341 15.90 14.55 -19.23
N PHE A 342 16.45 15.54 -18.52
CA PHE A 342 15.78 16.82 -18.24
C PHE A 342 16.17 17.92 -19.22
N THR A 343 17.41 17.86 -19.70
CA THR A 343 18.01 18.92 -20.50
C THR A 343 18.05 18.62 -21.98
N ILE A 344 17.73 17.40 -22.42
CA ILE A 344 17.69 17.07 -23.85
C ILE A 344 16.69 17.97 -24.59
N HIS A 345 17.16 18.71 -25.59
CA HIS A 345 16.35 19.57 -26.46
C HIS A 345 16.99 19.70 -27.85
N VAL A 346 16.21 20.12 -28.85
CA VAL A 346 16.76 20.42 -30.18
C VAL A 346 17.56 21.72 -30.12
N ASN A 347 18.66 21.81 -30.87
CA ASN A 347 19.47 23.01 -30.97
C ASN A 347 18.63 24.24 -31.35
N GLU A 348 18.76 25.31 -30.57
CA GLU A 348 17.97 26.55 -30.75
C GLU A 348 18.16 27.17 -32.14
N ASN A 349 19.33 27.00 -32.76
CA ASN A 349 19.57 27.51 -34.11
C ASN A 349 18.70 26.82 -35.17
N LEU A 350 18.46 25.52 -34.98
CA LEU A 350 17.57 24.73 -35.83
C LEU A 350 16.11 25.07 -35.53
N LEU A 351 15.74 25.16 -34.25
CA LEU A 351 14.37 25.51 -33.82
C LEU A 351 13.92 26.87 -34.31
N ASN A 352 14.79 27.88 -34.18
CA ASN A 352 14.50 29.25 -34.56
C ASN A 352 14.77 29.51 -36.06
N ASN A 353 15.12 28.48 -36.82
CA ASN A 353 15.44 28.55 -38.25
C ASN A 353 16.55 29.59 -38.59
N THR A 354 17.47 29.83 -37.66
CA THR A 354 18.64 30.70 -37.89
C THR A 354 19.76 29.95 -38.61
N LYS A 355 19.75 28.61 -38.53
CA LYS A 355 20.60 27.69 -39.28
C LYS A 355 19.76 26.60 -39.92
N LYS A 356 20.18 26.16 -41.11
CA LYS A 356 19.55 25.03 -41.81
C LYS A 356 20.04 23.69 -41.28
N LEU A 357 19.23 22.66 -41.48
CA LEU A 357 19.61 21.27 -41.23
C LEU A 357 20.82 20.89 -42.08
N LYS A 358 21.75 20.12 -41.51
CA LYS A 358 22.88 19.58 -42.24
C LYS A 358 22.43 18.54 -43.29
N SER A 359 22.39 18.92 -44.56
CA SER A 359 21.91 18.09 -45.66
C SER A 359 22.72 16.80 -45.84
N ALA A 360 24.04 16.87 -45.66
CA ALA A 360 24.93 15.71 -45.77
C ALA A 360 24.71 14.65 -44.66
N ALA A 361 24.10 15.03 -43.53
CA ALA A 361 23.83 14.11 -42.43
C ALA A 361 22.59 13.24 -42.65
N VAL A 362 21.66 13.64 -43.52
CA VAL A 362 20.32 13.06 -43.60
C VAL A 362 20.35 11.53 -43.80
N LYS A 363 21.13 11.07 -44.79
CA LYS A 363 21.26 9.63 -45.09
C LYS A 363 21.91 8.84 -43.95
N ASP A 364 22.96 9.41 -43.35
CA ASP A 364 23.69 8.76 -42.26
C ASP A 364 22.81 8.67 -41.01
N VAL A 365 22.01 9.70 -40.73
CA VAL A 365 21.06 9.73 -39.62
C VAL A 365 19.92 8.74 -39.83
N VAL A 366 19.33 8.66 -41.03
CA VAL A 366 18.29 7.65 -41.33
C VAL A 366 18.85 6.24 -41.15
N THR A 367 20.08 6.01 -41.62
CA THR A 367 20.78 4.74 -41.44
C THR A 367 21.01 4.43 -39.95
N ALA A 368 21.50 5.40 -39.18
CA ALA A 368 21.73 5.27 -37.74
C ALA A 368 20.45 4.97 -36.95
N LEU A 369 19.34 5.65 -37.29
CA LEU A 369 18.04 5.46 -36.64
C LEU A 369 17.41 4.10 -36.95
N SER A 370 17.65 3.57 -38.15
CA SER A 370 17.11 2.28 -38.60
C SER A 370 18.01 1.09 -38.26
N ALA A 371 19.26 1.34 -37.84
CA ALA A 371 20.22 0.29 -37.55
C ALA A 371 19.79 -0.59 -36.36
N THR A 372 19.93 -1.90 -36.54
CA THR A 372 19.92 -2.90 -35.47
C THR A 372 21.34 -3.21 -35.02
N GLY A 373 21.51 -3.83 -33.85
CA GLY A 373 22.84 -4.17 -33.32
C GLY A 373 23.28 -3.35 -32.11
N ARG A 374 22.42 -2.50 -31.55
CA ARG A 374 22.76 -1.68 -30.38
C ARG A 374 22.59 -2.46 -29.08
N THR A 375 23.44 -2.15 -28.11
CA THR A 375 23.27 -2.62 -26.73
C THR A 375 22.69 -1.50 -25.89
N PHE A 376 21.53 -1.77 -25.28
CA PHE A 376 20.92 -0.89 -24.30
C PHE A 376 21.05 -1.53 -22.92
N GLN A 377 21.61 -0.78 -21.98
CA GLN A 377 21.77 -1.24 -20.60
C GLN A 377 21.37 -0.11 -19.67
N ALA A 378 20.36 -0.39 -18.85
CA ALA A 378 19.88 0.44 -17.76
C ALA A 378 19.40 -0.46 -16.62
N ASP A 379 19.15 0.11 -15.45
CA ASP A 379 18.65 -0.67 -14.31
C ASP A 379 17.30 -1.32 -14.67
N GLY A 380 17.24 -2.65 -14.48
CA GLY A 380 16.07 -3.46 -14.79
C GLY A 380 15.83 -3.74 -16.29
N LEU A 381 16.68 -3.27 -17.21
CA LEU A 381 16.52 -3.51 -18.64
C LEU A 381 17.86 -3.65 -19.37
N LYS A 382 18.10 -4.83 -19.94
CA LYS A 382 19.22 -5.10 -20.84
C LYS A 382 18.70 -5.63 -22.17
N LEU A 383 19.10 -5.00 -23.26
CA LEU A 383 18.77 -5.39 -24.62
C LEU A 383 20.05 -5.47 -25.46
N GLU A 384 20.13 -6.48 -26.31
CA GLU A 384 21.22 -6.67 -27.26
C GLU A 384 20.63 -6.75 -28.68
N GLY A 385 21.38 -6.29 -29.68
CA GLY A 385 20.92 -6.34 -31.07
C GLY A 385 19.78 -5.36 -31.41
N ALA A 386 19.48 -4.40 -30.53
CA ALA A 386 18.27 -3.59 -30.60
C ALA A 386 18.37 -2.42 -31.61
N SER A 387 17.23 -1.89 -32.03
CA SER A 387 17.08 -0.63 -32.76
C SER A 387 16.55 0.46 -31.82
N PHE A 388 16.57 1.73 -32.24
CA PHE A 388 15.98 2.82 -31.45
C PHE A 388 14.48 2.59 -31.17
N SER A 389 13.73 2.13 -32.17
CA SER A 389 12.30 1.86 -32.02
C SER A 389 12.05 0.70 -31.06
N SER A 390 12.82 -0.38 -31.16
CA SER A 390 12.65 -1.53 -30.26
C SER A 390 13.04 -1.20 -28.82
N ILE A 391 14.06 -0.36 -28.59
CA ILE A 391 14.41 0.10 -27.24
C ILE A 391 13.26 0.90 -26.63
N THR A 392 12.71 1.87 -27.37
CA THR A 392 11.57 2.67 -26.91
C THR A 392 10.38 1.80 -26.54
N SER A 393 10.03 0.82 -27.39
CA SER A 393 8.91 -0.08 -27.13
C SER A 393 9.15 -1.04 -25.96
N ASN A 394 10.39 -1.47 -25.73
CA ASN A 394 10.73 -2.34 -24.60
C ASN A 394 10.68 -1.57 -23.27
N ILE A 395 11.13 -0.31 -23.24
CA ILE A 395 11.03 0.54 -22.05
C ILE A 395 9.55 0.73 -21.70
N THR A 396 8.76 1.30 -22.61
CA THR A 396 7.37 1.65 -22.32
C THR A 396 6.49 0.41 -22.15
N GLY A 397 6.71 -0.64 -22.95
CA GLY A 397 6.01 -1.92 -22.81
C GLY A 397 6.33 -2.65 -21.49
N GLY A 398 7.59 -2.58 -21.04
CA GLY A 398 8.00 -3.13 -19.75
C GLY A 398 7.27 -2.48 -18.58
N TRP A 399 7.19 -1.14 -18.58
CA TRP A 399 6.46 -0.40 -17.54
C TRP A 399 4.95 -0.61 -17.59
N MET A 400 4.34 -0.67 -18.77
CA MET A 400 2.91 -0.99 -18.89
C MET A 400 2.59 -2.42 -18.39
N SER A 401 3.48 -3.38 -18.67
CA SER A 401 3.35 -4.76 -18.17
C SER A 401 3.53 -4.84 -16.65
N ALA A 402 4.51 -4.10 -16.11
CA ALA A 402 4.74 -3.98 -14.67
C ALA A 402 3.51 -3.38 -13.96
N ALA A 403 2.92 -2.35 -14.57
CA ALA A 403 1.74 -1.70 -14.02
C ALA A 403 0.53 -2.63 -14.00
N LYS A 404 0.30 -3.36 -15.10
CA LYS A 404 -0.73 -4.40 -15.13
C LYS A 404 -0.51 -5.46 -14.05
N THR A 405 0.73 -5.92 -13.87
CA THR A 405 1.07 -6.93 -12.85
C THR A 405 0.75 -6.43 -11.44
N ALA A 406 1.07 -5.17 -11.13
CA ALA A 406 0.76 -4.57 -9.83
C ALA A 406 -0.75 -4.42 -9.60
N MET A 407 -1.51 -4.02 -10.62
CA MET A 407 -2.97 -3.94 -10.56
C MET A 407 -3.64 -5.30 -10.33
N ASP A 408 -3.23 -6.31 -11.11
CA ASP A 408 -3.78 -7.67 -10.99
C ASP A 408 -3.48 -8.24 -9.58
N LYS A 409 -2.27 -7.99 -9.05
CA LYS A 409 -1.91 -8.36 -7.67
C LYS A 409 -2.71 -7.61 -6.60
N GLY A 410 -2.90 -6.30 -6.76
CA GLY A 410 -3.69 -5.49 -5.85
C GLY A 410 -5.14 -5.97 -5.77
N SER A 411 -5.77 -6.28 -6.91
CA SER A 411 -7.12 -6.83 -6.96
C SER A 411 -7.20 -8.19 -6.25
N LEU A 412 -6.24 -9.09 -6.51
CA LEU A 412 -6.22 -10.42 -5.90
C LEU A 412 -6.11 -10.38 -4.38
N ASP A 413 -5.18 -9.57 -3.85
CA ASP A 413 -4.97 -9.46 -2.41
C ASP A 413 -6.19 -8.79 -1.74
N LYS A 414 -6.83 -7.82 -2.40
CA LYS A 414 -8.07 -7.19 -1.95
C LYS A 414 -9.23 -8.19 -1.84
N ASP A 415 -9.47 -8.99 -2.88
CA ASP A 415 -10.54 -10.00 -2.89
C ASP A 415 -10.28 -11.07 -1.83
N SER A 416 -9.01 -11.49 -1.69
CA SER A 416 -8.60 -12.44 -0.65
C SER A 416 -8.85 -11.90 0.76
N ARG A 417 -8.51 -10.62 1.01
CA ARG A 417 -8.76 -9.94 2.29
C ARG A 417 -10.24 -9.91 2.61
N GLN A 418 -11.08 -9.54 1.64
CA GLN A 418 -12.53 -9.48 1.81
C GLN A 418 -13.11 -10.85 2.19
N ILE A 419 -12.74 -11.92 1.48
CA ILE A 419 -13.21 -13.29 1.78
C ILE A 419 -12.81 -13.69 3.22
N LEU A 420 -11.60 -13.35 3.64
CA LEU A 420 -11.11 -13.71 4.97
C LEU A 420 -11.79 -12.89 6.08
N GLU A 421 -12.05 -11.62 5.82
CA GLU A 421 -12.78 -10.73 6.73
C GLU A 421 -14.24 -11.21 6.89
N GLU A 422 -14.91 -11.59 5.80
CA GLU A 422 -16.26 -12.19 5.84
C GLU A 422 -16.28 -13.47 6.68
N ARG A 423 -15.27 -14.35 6.52
CA ARG A 423 -15.15 -15.56 7.37
C ARG A 423 -14.92 -15.23 8.83
N TYR A 424 -14.11 -14.21 9.11
CA TYR A 424 -13.85 -13.76 10.48
C TYR A 424 -15.13 -13.23 11.12
N HIS A 425 -15.89 -12.40 10.42
CA HIS A 425 -17.18 -11.90 10.90
C HIS A 425 -18.23 -13.01 11.05
N ALA A 426 -18.29 -13.97 10.15
CA ALA A 426 -19.21 -15.11 10.27
C ALA A 426 -18.90 -15.99 11.51
N THR A 427 -17.64 -16.05 11.93
CA THR A 427 -17.20 -16.89 13.06
C THR A 427 -17.25 -16.16 14.40
N THR A 428 -16.91 -14.86 14.41
CA THR A 428 -16.69 -14.08 15.64
C THR A 428 -17.66 -12.91 15.80
N GLY A 429 -18.40 -12.55 14.75
CA GLY A 429 -19.33 -11.43 14.75
C GLY A 429 -20.68 -11.75 15.39
N VAL A 430 -21.50 -10.72 15.51
CA VAL A 430 -22.85 -10.83 16.08
C VAL A 430 -23.85 -11.25 15.01
N ASN A 431 -24.48 -12.41 15.18
CA ASN A 431 -25.63 -12.82 14.38
C ASN A 431 -26.92 -12.31 15.02
N ILE A 432 -27.54 -11.29 14.40
CA ILE A 432 -28.75 -10.63 14.92
C ILE A 432 -29.89 -11.64 15.13
N ASP A 433 -30.09 -12.58 14.20
CA ASP A 433 -31.19 -13.55 14.29
C ASP A 433 -31.00 -14.50 15.47
N GLU A 434 -29.78 -14.98 15.69
CA GLU A 434 -29.43 -15.82 16.84
C GLU A 434 -29.55 -15.05 18.17
N GLU A 435 -29.08 -13.80 18.21
CA GLU A 435 -29.19 -12.96 19.40
C GLU A 435 -30.66 -12.61 19.71
N ILE A 436 -31.50 -12.32 18.72
CA ILE A 436 -32.93 -12.08 18.92
C ILE A 436 -33.64 -13.35 19.41
N ALA A 437 -33.32 -14.52 18.86
CA ALA A 437 -33.87 -15.80 19.32
C ALA A 437 -33.46 -16.08 20.79
N ASN A 438 -32.19 -15.87 21.13
CA ASN A 438 -31.69 -15.97 22.50
C ASN A 438 -32.39 -14.97 23.43
N LEU A 439 -32.61 -13.73 22.97
CA LEU A 439 -33.29 -12.69 23.74
C LEU A 439 -34.73 -13.10 24.08
N GLN A 440 -35.47 -13.69 23.14
CA GLN A 440 -36.83 -14.22 23.38
C GLN A 440 -36.83 -15.36 24.41
N GLN A 441 -35.86 -16.28 24.31
CA GLN A 441 -35.71 -17.36 25.28
C GLN A 441 -35.40 -16.81 26.68
N LEU A 442 -34.51 -15.83 26.77
CA LEU A 442 -34.14 -15.17 28.02
C LEU A 442 -35.30 -14.40 28.64
N GLN A 443 -36.11 -13.70 27.83
CA GLN A 443 -37.32 -13.03 28.29
C GLN A 443 -38.35 -14.03 28.86
N THR A 444 -38.50 -15.19 28.21
CA THR A 444 -39.36 -16.28 28.70
C THR A 444 -38.85 -16.83 30.03
N SER A 445 -37.54 -17.05 30.15
CA SER A 445 -36.89 -17.49 31.39
C SER A 445 -37.05 -16.47 32.53
N TYR A 446 -36.88 -15.18 32.23
CA TYR A 446 -37.10 -14.09 33.18
C TYR A 446 -38.54 -14.07 33.71
N ALA A 447 -39.53 -14.18 32.81
CA ALA A 447 -40.94 -14.24 33.18
C ALA A 447 -41.26 -15.47 34.05
N ALA A 448 -40.66 -16.63 33.75
CA ALA A 448 -40.79 -17.83 34.57
C ALA A 448 -40.18 -17.66 35.97
N SER A 449 -38.96 -17.13 36.08
CA SER A 449 -38.31 -16.85 37.37
C SER A 449 -39.09 -15.83 38.21
N ALA A 450 -39.67 -14.81 37.57
CA ALA A 450 -40.53 -13.84 38.25
C ALA A 450 -41.79 -14.48 38.83
N ARG A 451 -42.44 -15.41 38.11
CA ARG A 451 -43.58 -16.19 38.63
C ARG A 451 -43.18 -17.06 39.82
N VAL A 452 -42.01 -17.71 39.77
CA VAL A 452 -41.51 -18.51 40.90
C VAL A 452 -41.30 -17.65 42.16
N MET A 453 -40.76 -16.43 42.02
CA MET A 453 -40.65 -15.49 43.14
C MET A 453 -42.02 -15.09 43.68
N GLN A 454 -43.01 -14.85 42.81
CA GLN A 454 -44.37 -14.51 43.23
C GLN A 454 -45.00 -15.65 44.05
N VAL A 455 -44.88 -16.89 43.59
CA VAL A 455 -45.40 -18.07 44.30
C VAL A 455 -44.66 -18.27 45.63
N ALA A 456 -43.34 -18.07 45.67
CA ALA A 456 -42.57 -18.16 46.91
C ALA A 456 -43.00 -17.10 47.94
N ASN A 457 -43.29 -15.87 47.50
CA ASN A 457 -43.84 -14.81 48.36
C ASN A 457 -45.23 -15.19 48.89
N THR A 458 -46.13 -15.69 48.04
CA THR A 458 -47.46 -16.16 48.49
C THR A 458 -47.34 -17.29 49.53
N MET A 459 -46.39 -18.20 49.36
CA MET A 459 -46.14 -19.27 50.35
C MET A 459 -45.55 -18.73 51.66
N PHE A 460 -44.71 -17.69 51.59
CA PHE A 460 -44.17 -17.02 52.78
C PHE A 460 -45.27 -16.29 53.55
N ASP A 461 -46.12 -15.52 52.85
CA ASP A 461 -47.27 -14.82 53.42
C ASP A 461 -48.26 -15.81 54.08
N ALA A 462 -48.50 -16.96 53.44
CA ALA A 462 -49.34 -18.02 53.99
C ALA A 462 -48.75 -18.65 55.27
N LEU A 463 -47.43 -18.83 55.33
CA LEU A 463 -46.74 -19.32 56.54
C LEU A 463 -46.78 -18.29 57.67
N GLU A 464 -46.59 -17.01 57.38
CA GLU A 464 -46.72 -15.94 58.39
C GLU A 464 -48.14 -15.85 58.95
N ALA A 465 -49.16 -16.03 58.11
CA ALA A 465 -50.56 -16.05 58.52
C ALA A 465 -50.93 -17.24 59.42
N ILE A 466 -50.17 -18.36 59.36
CA ILE A 466 -50.37 -19.53 60.22
C ILE A 466 -49.65 -19.37 61.58
N VAL A 467 -48.59 -18.55 61.63
CA VAL A 467 -47.78 -18.33 62.84
C VAL A 467 -48.31 -17.18 63.71
N ARG A 468 -49.17 -16.32 63.17
CA ARG A 468 -49.98 -15.34 63.92
C ARG A 468 -51.28 -15.98 64.40
#